data_AF-A0A392UCJ6-F1
#
_entry.id   AF-A0A392UCJ6-F1
#
_cell.length_a   1.000
_cell.length_b   1.000
_cell.length_c   1.000
_cell.angle_alpha   90.00
_cell.angle_beta   90.00
_cell.angle_gamma   90.00
#
_symmetry.space_group_name_H-M   'P 1'
#
loop_
_entity.id
_entity.type
_entity.pdbx_description
1 polymer ?
#
loop_
_entity_poly.entity_id
_entity_poly.type
_entity_poly.pdbx_seq_one_letter_code
_entity_poly.pdbx_strand_id
1 'polypeptide(L)' 'NLSFEVPPIKIADRKMKHLRTKEIPLVKVLWNEATGDATWELESKMKEQYSELFNDV' A
#
# COMPACT_ATOMS: atom_id res chain seq x y z
N ASN A 1 -4.29 -23.74 8.55
CA ASN A 1 -3.40 -22.86 7.77
C ASN A 1 -3.28 -21.54 8.52
N LEU A 2 -2.14 -21.29 9.18
CA LEU A 2 -1.83 -19.97 9.73
C LEU A 2 -1.21 -19.14 8.60
N SER A 3 -1.96 -18.22 8.00
CA SER A 3 -1.36 -17.12 7.25
C SER A 3 -0.94 -16.06 8.25
N PHE A 4 0.36 -15.95 8.52
CA PHE A 4 0.90 -14.78 9.22
C PHE A 4 0.90 -13.62 8.22
N GLU A 5 -0.04 -12.70 8.40
CA GLU A 5 -0.02 -11.44 7.67
C GLU A 5 1.03 -10.55 8.32
N VAL A 6 2.08 -10.20 7.56
CA VAL A 6 3.12 -9.29 8.04
C VAL A 6 2.52 -7.88 8.01
N PRO A 7 2.49 -7.16 9.14
CA PRO A 7 1.93 -5.81 9.16
C PRO A 7 2.77 -4.87 8.29
N PRO A 8 2.13 -3.96 7.54
CA PRO A 8 2.84 -2.97 6.73
C PRO A 8 3.55 -1.94 7.62
N ILE A 9 4.69 -1.43 7.14
CA ILE A 9 5.50 -0.44 7.87
C ILE A 9 5.07 0.97 7.52
N LYS A 10 5.07 1.30 6.21
CA LYS A 10 4.75 2.65 5.71
C LYS A 10 4.37 2.64 4.24
N ILE A 11 3.72 3.71 3.82
CA ILE A 11 3.56 4.05 2.41
C ILE A 11 4.85 4.71 1.92
N ALA A 12 5.57 4.02 1.04
CA ALA A 12 6.83 4.49 0.50
C ALA A 12 6.66 5.40 -0.73
N ASP A 13 5.55 5.28 -1.47
CA ASP A 13 5.28 6.06 -2.68
C ASP A 13 3.80 6.01 -3.08
N ARG A 14 3.36 6.90 -3.97
CA ARG A 14 2.01 6.94 -4.54
C ARG A 14 2.07 7.11 -6.05
N LYS A 15 1.19 6.42 -6.78
CA LYS A 15 1.04 6.60 -8.23
C LYS A 15 -0.41 6.54 -8.68
N MET A 16 -0.72 7.29 -9.72
CA MET A 16 -2.01 7.19 -10.40
C MET A 16 -1.86 6.33 -11.67
N LYS A 17 -2.57 5.20 -11.73
CA LYS A 17 -2.64 4.38 -12.94
C LYS A 17 -3.81 4.84 -13.79
N HIS A 18 -3.50 5.41 -14.94
CA HIS A 18 -4.49 5.84 -15.92
C HIS A 18 -4.84 4.67 -16.84
N LEU A 19 -6.12 4.30 -16.89
CA LEU A 19 -6.70 3.40 -17.87
C LEU A 19 -7.56 4.22 -18.83
N ARG A 20 -7.96 3.61 -19.96
CA ARG A 20 -8.76 4.28 -21.00
C ARG A 20 -10.04 4.97 -20.48
N THR A 21 -10.65 4.42 -19.42
CA THR A 21 -11.95 4.86 -18.90
C THR A 21 -11.94 5.26 -17.43
N LYS A 22 -10.80 5.09 -16.72
CA LYS A 22 -10.73 5.35 -15.28
C LYS A 22 -9.30 5.56 -14.81
N GLU A 23 -9.17 6.20 -13.66
CA GLU A 23 -7.94 6.35 -12.93
C GLU A 23 -7.98 5.48 -11.66
N ILE A 24 -6.86 4.85 -11.34
CA ILE A 24 -6.73 3.97 -10.16
C ILE A 24 -5.54 4.44 -9.31
N PRO A 25 -5.78 4.98 -8.11
CA PRO A 25 -4.71 5.32 -7.18
C PRO A 25 -4.11 4.06 -6.56
N LEU A 26 -2.78 3.99 -6.58
CA LEU A 26 -1.99 2.91 -6.02
C LEU A 26 -0.97 3.48 -5.05
N VAL A 27 -0.72 2.75 -3.97
CA VAL A 27 0.31 3.07 -2.98
C VAL A 27 1.36 1.98 -2.96
N LYS A 28 2.63 2.36 -2.85
CA LYS A 28 3.73 1.41 -2.61
C LYS A 28 3.83 1.19 -1.11
N VAL A 29 3.58 -0.03 -0.67
CA VAL A 29 3.59 -0.42 0.74
C VAL A 29 4.89 -1.14 1.02
N LEU A 30 5.64 -0.66 2.01
CA LEU A 30 6.85 -1.32 2.50
C LEU A 30 6.48 -2.31 3.61
N TRP A 31 6.81 -3.58 3.43
CA TRP A 31 6.51 -4.66 4.38
C TRP A 31 7.70 -5.00 5.27
N ASN A 32 8.93 -4.78 4.76
CA ASN A 32 10.15 -5.07 5.49
C ASN A 32 11.27 -4.10 5.09
N GLU A 33 11.75 -3.30 6.04
CA GLU A 33 12.85 -2.35 5.82
C GLU A 33 14.21 -3.03 5.58
N ALA A 34 14.46 -4.19 6.19
CA ALA A 34 15.74 -4.89 6.07
C ALA A 34 15.92 -5.53 4.69
N THR A 35 14.86 -6.07 4.11
CA THR A 35 14.90 -6.66 2.76
C THR A 35 14.50 -5.68 1.67
N GLY A 36 13.89 -4.55 2.03
CA GLY A 36 13.30 -3.60 1.08
C GLY A 36 12.04 -4.13 0.40
N ASP A 37 11.41 -5.15 0.99
CA ASP A 37 10.27 -5.83 0.36
C ASP A 37 9.04 -4.93 0.34
N ALA A 38 8.50 -4.72 -0.87
CA ALA A 38 7.44 -3.74 -1.10
C ALA A 38 6.54 -4.14 -2.26
N THR A 39 5.23 -3.92 -2.11
CA THR A 39 4.23 -4.17 -3.16
C THR A 39 3.46 -2.90 -3.52
N TRP A 40 2.84 -2.89 -4.70
CA TRP A 40 1.90 -1.84 -5.09
C TRP A 40 0.47 -2.32 -4.81
N GLU A 41 -0.20 -1.69 -3.87
CA GLU A 41 -1.57 -2.02 -3.46
C GLU A 41 -2.56 -0.92 -3.85
N LEU A 42 -3.84 -1.24 -3.90
CA LEU A 42 -4.91 -0.25 -4.08
C LEU A 42 -4.95 0.68 -2.87
N GLU A 43 -4.95 1.99 -3.13
CA GLU A 43 -5.01 2.98 -2.05
C GLU A 43 -6.26 2.81 -1.19
N SER A 44 -7.42 2.55 -1.81
CA SER A 44 -8.69 2.35 -1.10
C SER A 44 -8.63 1.16 -0.15
N LYS A 45 -8.02 0.04 -0.58
CA LYS A 45 -7.87 -1.16 0.23
C LYS A 45 -6.96 -0.90 1.43
N MET A 46 -5.84 -0.21 1.21
CA MET A 46 -4.92 0.13 2.30
C MET A 46 -5.53 1.13 3.28
N LYS A 47 -6.34 2.08 2.82
CA LYS A 47 -7.07 2.99 3.72
C LYS A 47 -8.09 2.28 4.60
N GLU A 48 -8.74 1.24 4.08
CA GLU A 48 -9.70 0.43 4.84
C GLU A 48 -9.02 -0.44 5.89
N GLN A 49 -7.88 -1.05 5.54
CA GLN A 49 -7.20 -2.03 6.41
C GLN A 49 -6.17 -1.41 7.34
N TYR A 50 -5.51 -0.34 6.90
CA TYR A 50 -4.34 0.27 7.56
C TYR A 50 -4.43 1.81 7.47
N SER A 51 -5.58 2.36 7.89
CA SER A 51 -5.88 3.79 7.84
C SER A 51 -4.81 4.67 8.51
N GLU A 52 -4.15 4.13 9.54
CA GLU A 52 -3.09 4.77 10.30
C GLU A 52 -1.87 5.15 9.46
N LEU A 53 -1.60 4.41 8.37
CA LEU A 53 -0.51 4.70 7.44
C LEU A 53 -0.74 5.97 6.61
N PHE A 54 -1.93 6.56 6.67
CA PHE A 54 -2.34 7.72 5.88
C PHE A 54 -2.42 9.01 6.70
N ASN A 55 -2.16 8.96 8.01
CA ASN A 55 -2.36 10.10 8.92
C ASN A 55 -1.23 11.15 8.91
N ASP A 56 -0.11 10.89 8.22
CA ASP A 56 1.08 11.76 8.15
C ASP A 56 1.20 12.56 6.82
N VAL A 57 0.10 12.80 6.10
CA VAL A 57 0.08 13.59 4.84
C VAL A 57 -0.60 14.93 5.00
#